data_AF-A0A9Q7X6E0-F1
#
_entry.id   AF-A0A9Q7X6E0-F1
#
_cell.length_a   1.000
_cell.length_b   1.000
_cell.length_c   1.000
_cell.angle_alpha   90.00
_cell.angle_beta   90.00
_cell.angle_gamma   90.00
#
_symmetry.space_group_name_H-M   'P 1'
#
loop_
_entity.id
_entity.type
_entity.pdbx_description
1 polymer ?
#
loop_
_entity_poly.entity_id
_entity_poly.type
_entity_poly.pdbx_seq_one_letter_code
_entity_poly.pdbx_strand_id
1 'polypeptide(L)'
;MMNSKTERARAPLELVHIDLMTDLKGHPNYHHTLVVVDGSSSYVYVKPLLSKAKAFPTLTAWIKAAEIATDHMLKCICSDNRTEWSSFEAEEWKREAGFRWQKTTPYVSAQNGRAERMIRSLQEKMRAMLIQRSVPKELWPYTIMAAGHTLNLTPSAEVSRIPYEDFHRKSAHGLVKQLCVFGCLAWIHLPKKDHAGKHGARAIPGIMIGYDDKHKGWKFFTPGHTPSIRWSNSATFHEAKGWHDWPSMRSPLQFRFESLEAEGTRPETDSDEPELEVEVVMGPNAQEAGGSLVHMEGAQVLES
;
A
#
# COMPACT_ATOMS: atom_id res chain seq x y z
N MET A 1 43.95 -18.64 6.10
CA MET A 1 43.34 -17.80 5.05
C MET A 1 42.00 -18.44 4.66
N MET A 2 40.88 -17.91 5.14
CA MET A 2 39.55 -18.42 4.76
C MET A 2 39.14 -17.79 3.43
N ASN A 3 38.88 -18.65 2.45
CA ASN A 3 38.55 -18.33 1.07
C ASN A 3 37.21 -17.55 1.03
N SER A 4 37.24 -16.25 0.68
CA SER A 4 36.12 -15.32 0.84
C SER A 4 35.09 -15.34 -0.31
N LYS A 5 34.87 -16.49 -0.95
CA LYS A 5 33.68 -16.66 -1.80
C LYS A 5 32.54 -17.08 -0.89
N THR A 6 31.76 -16.09 -0.43
CA THR A 6 30.50 -16.33 0.27
C THR A 6 29.67 -17.29 -0.59
N GLU A 7 29.43 -18.50 -0.10
CA GLU A 7 28.56 -19.45 -0.81
C GLU A 7 27.19 -18.80 -1.01
N ARG A 8 26.71 -18.83 -2.24
CA ARG A 8 25.40 -18.29 -2.62
C ARG A 8 24.33 -19.20 -2.03
N ALA A 9 23.33 -18.60 -1.37
CA ALA A 9 22.13 -19.32 -0.93
C ALA A 9 21.46 -20.00 -2.13
N ARG A 10 21.00 -21.23 -1.92
CA ARG A 10 20.43 -22.12 -2.94
C ARG A 10 18.90 -22.04 -2.98
N ALA A 11 18.27 -21.68 -1.87
CA ALA A 11 16.83 -21.52 -1.75
C ALA A 11 16.43 -20.20 -1.07
N PRO A 12 15.19 -19.72 -1.30
CA PRO A 12 14.66 -18.55 -0.61
C PRO A 12 14.83 -18.67 0.90
N LEU A 13 15.13 -17.55 1.55
CA LEU A 13 15.26 -17.42 3.01
C LEU A 13 16.40 -18.23 3.66
N GLU A 14 17.25 -18.90 2.88
CA GLU A 14 18.48 -19.51 3.43
C GLU A 14 19.48 -18.46 3.92
N LEU A 15 19.57 -17.33 3.22
CA LEU A 15 20.36 -16.16 3.62
C LEU A 15 19.61 -14.90 3.22
N VAL A 16 19.33 -14.05 4.19
CA VAL A 16 18.63 -12.78 3.99
C VAL A 16 19.54 -11.65 4.41
N HIS A 17 19.84 -10.72 3.50
CA HIS A 17 20.60 -9.51 3.81
C HIS A 17 19.65 -8.38 4.15
N ILE A 18 19.90 -7.67 5.25
CA ILE A 18 19.09 -6.52 5.68
C ILE A 18 19.95 -5.28 5.85
N ASP A 19 19.38 -4.12 5.57
CA ASP A 19 19.99 -2.83 5.83
C ASP A 19 18.91 -1.72 5.92
N LEU A 20 19.25 -0.60 6.55
CA LEU A 20 18.39 0.55 6.75
C LEU A 20 18.95 1.78 6.04
N MET A 21 18.14 2.32 5.13
CA MET A 21 18.35 3.67 4.62
C MET A 21 17.80 4.65 5.66
N THR A 22 18.61 5.61 6.13
CA THR A 22 18.21 6.56 7.17
C THR A 22 18.21 8.00 6.71
N ASP A 23 17.48 8.85 7.44
CA ASP A 23 17.52 10.31 7.31
C ASP A 23 17.10 10.81 5.93
N LEU A 24 16.17 10.09 5.30
CA LEU A 24 15.55 10.46 4.03
C LEU A 24 14.60 11.64 4.27
N LYS A 25 14.85 12.74 3.55
CA LYS A 25 14.08 13.99 3.67
C LYS A 25 13.01 14.10 2.58
N GLY A 26 11.94 14.82 2.85
CA GLY A 26 10.90 15.15 1.87
C GLY A 26 9.50 14.80 2.35
N HIS A 27 9.24 13.52 2.65
CA HIS A 27 7.94 13.09 3.16
C HIS A 27 7.75 13.46 4.64
N PRO A 28 6.56 13.90 5.09
CA PRO A 28 6.32 14.31 6.48
C PRO A 28 6.39 13.16 7.49
N ASN A 29 5.96 11.95 7.08
CA ASN A 29 5.85 10.81 8.01
C ASN A 29 6.97 9.78 7.86
N TYR A 30 7.59 9.66 6.68
CA TYR A 30 8.55 8.59 6.41
C TYR A 30 9.94 9.19 6.31
N HIS A 31 10.89 8.60 7.04
CA HIS A 31 12.27 9.09 7.13
C HIS A 31 13.31 7.98 6.94
N HIS A 32 12.88 6.72 6.96
CA HIS A 32 13.75 5.57 6.81
C HIS A 32 13.16 4.57 5.82
N THR A 33 13.97 3.65 5.32
CA THR A 33 13.50 2.51 4.52
C THR A 33 14.22 1.25 4.95
N LEU A 34 13.45 0.22 5.31
CA LEU A 34 13.96 -1.14 5.43
C LEU A 34 14.11 -1.75 4.05
N VAL A 35 15.32 -2.23 3.76
CA VAL A 35 15.62 -2.99 2.56
C VAL A 35 16.05 -4.39 2.99
N VAL A 36 15.38 -5.39 2.44
CA VAL A 36 15.68 -6.80 2.68
C VAL A 36 15.92 -7.48 1.33
N VAL A 37 17.01 -8.21 1.20
CA VAL A 37 17.42 -8.86 -0.05
C VAL A 37 17.61 -10.35 0.19
N ASP A 38 16.87 -11.17 -0.56
CA ASP A 38 17.02 -12.61 -0.54
C ASP A 38 18.31 -13.06 -1.26
N GLY A 39 19.06 -13.94 -0.59
CA GLY A 39 20.36 -14.42 -1.03
C GLY A 39 20.32 -15.36 -2.23
N SER A 40 19.19 -16.01 -2.50
CA SER A 40 19.11 -17.00 -3.59
C SER A 40 18.59 -16.37 -4.89
N SER A 41 17.54 -15.56 -4.77
CA SER A 41 16.73 -15.00 -5.86
C SER A 41 17.05 -13.55 -6.20
N SER A 42 17.79 -12.84 -5.33
CA SER A 42 17.91 -11.37 -5.37
C SER A 42 16.57 -10.63 -5.21
N TYR A 43 15.51 -11.29 -4.74
CA TYR A 43 14.25 -10.63 -4.43
C TYR A 43 14.46 -9.56 -3.37
N VAL A 44 13.89 -8.38 -3.59
CA VAL A 44 14.02 -7.24 -2.68
C VAL A 44 12.67 -6.86 -2.07
N TYR A 45 12.61 -6.82 -0.75
CA TYR A 45 11.52 -6.18 -0.03
C TYR A 45 11.94 -4.79 0.40
N VAL A 46 11.11 -3.80 0.10
CA VAL A 46 11.36 -2.38 0.37
C VAL A 46 10.18 -1.82 1.14
N LYS A 47 10.44 -1.29 2.33
CA LYS A 47 9.39 -0.71 3.17
C LYS A 47 9.83 0.63 3.76
N PRO A 48 9.22 1.75 3.34
CA PRO A 48 9.37 3.03 4.03
C PRO A 48 8.84 2.95 5.46
N LEU A 49 9.53 3.60 6.39
CA LEU A 49 9.28 3.54 7.83
C LEU A 49 9.19 4.94 8.44
N LEU A 50 8.32 5.08 9.43
CA LEU A 50 8.16 6.33 10.18
C LEU A 50 9.33 6.58 11.12
N SER A 51 9.89 5.52 11.70
CA SER A 51 11.03 5.59 12.60
C SER A 51 11.86 4.32 12.50
N LYS A 52 13.13 4.40 12.94
CA LYS A 52 14.02 3.24 13.04
C LYS A 52 13.46 2.12 13.90
N ALA A 53 12.74 2.46 14.98
CA ALA A 53 12.12 1.48 15.88
C ALA A 53 11.07 0.59 15.18
N LYS A 54 10.50 1.02 14.04
CA LYS A 54 9.58 0.19 13.25
C LYS A 54 10.30 -0.85 12.37
N ALA A 55 11.62 -0.79 12.24
CA ALA A 55 12.38 -1.71 11.38
C ALA A 55 12.25 -3.16 11.82
N PHE A 56 12.54 -3.45 13.09
CA PHE A 56 12.51 -4.81 13.62
C PHE A 56 11.11 -5.45 13.54
N PRO A 57 10.01 -4.82 14.03
CA PRO A 57 8.68 -5.39 13.88
C PRO A 57 8.28 -5.62 12.42
N THR A 58 8.67 -4.72 11.51
CA THR A 58 8.40 -4.85 10.08
C THR A 58 9.16 -6.03 9.47
N LEU A 59 10.43 -6.21 9.84
CA LEU A 59 11.24 -7.33 9.39
C LEU A 59 10.63 -8.65 9.84
N THR A 60 10.28 -8.79 11.11
CA THR A 60 9.68 -10.02 11.67
C THR A 60 8.35 -10.34 10.99
N ALA A 61 7.50 -9.34 10.77
CA ALA A 61 6.23 -9.53 10.07
C ALA A 61 6.44 -9.97 8.60
N TRP A 62 7.41 -9.36 7.91
CA TRP A 62 7.73 -9.74 6.54
C TRP A 62 8.31 -11.15 6.45
N ILE A 63 9.24 -11.53 7.34
CA ILE A 63 9.82 -12.88 7.37
C ILE A 63 8.72 -13.93 7.52
N LYS A 64 7.81 -13.77 8.49
CA LYS A 64 6.68 -14.70 8.68
C LYS A 64 5.83 -14.85 7.43
N ALA A 65 5.51 -13.73 6.77
CA ALA A 65 4.76 -13.76 5.52
C ALA A 65 5.55 -14.42 4.38
N ALA A 66 6.86 -14.19 4.32
CA ALA A 66 7.74 -14.76 3.31
C ALA A 66 7.93 -16.27 3.49
N GLU A 67 8.04 -16.76 4.73
CA GLU A 67 8.12 -18.19 5.02
C GLU A 67 6.87 -18.92 4.49
N ILE A 68 5.68 -18.37 4.75
CA ILE A 68 4.41 -18.89 4.22
C ILE A 68 4.36 -18.80 2.69
N ALA A 69 4.78 -17.67 2.13
CA ALA A 69 4.67 -17.43 0.69
C ALA A 69 5.63 -18.28 -0.16
N THR A 70 6.72 -18.75 0.44
CA THR A 70 7.79 -19.49 -0.24
C THR A 70 7.86 -20.97 0.19
N ASP A 71 7.17 -21.35 1.26
CA ASP A 71 7.29 -22.67 1.91
C ASP A 71 8.74 -22.98 2.35
N HIS A 72 9.51 -21.93 2.67
CA HIS A 72 10.89 -22.03 3.14
C HIS A 72 11.05 -21.30 4.47
N MET A 73 11.59 -21.99 5.48
CA MET A 73 11.90 -21.37 6.77
C MET A 73 13.20 -20.56 6.71
N LEU A 74 13.23 -19.42 7.39
CA LEU A 74 14.43 -18.59 7.54
C LEU A 74 15.58 -19.39 8.17
N LYS A 75 16.77 -19.34 7.56
CA LYS A 75 17.98 -19.99 8.11
C LYS A 75 19.02 -19.00 8.61
N CYS A 76 19.20 -17.88 7.92
CA CYS A 76 20.22 -16.91 8.26
C CYS A 76 19.83 -15.48 7.89
N ILE A 77 20.04 -14.54 8.81
CA ILE A 77 20.04 -13.10 8.54
C ILE A 77 21.48 -12.60 8.56
N CYS A 78 21.81 -11.71 7.63
CA CYS A 78 23.04 -10.92 7.62
C CYS A 78 22.65 -9.44 7.71
N SER A 79 23.16 -8.75 8.72
CA SER A 79 22.98 -7.31 8.90
C SER A 79 24.32 -6.62 9.10
N ASP A 80 24.34 -5.31 8.91
CA ASP A 80 25.44 -4.52 9.44
C ASP A 80 25.45 -4.53 10.99
N ASN A 81 26.54 -4.06 11.60
CA ASN A 81 26.71 -4.07 13.05
C ASN A 81 25.98 -2.90 13.75
N ARG A 82 24.85 -2.44 13.21
CA ARG A 82 24.10 -1.36 13.82
C ARG A 82 23.29 -1.83 15.03
N THR A 83 22.98 -0.87 15.89
CA THR A 83 22.28 -1.09 17.16
C THR A 83 20.80 -1.43 16.97
N GLU A 84 20.19 -1.09 15.81
CA GLU A 84 18.78 -1.38 15.54
C GLU A 84 18.46 -2.88 15.54
N TRP A 85 19.49 -3.73 15.42
CA TRP A 85 19.41 -5.19 15.36
C TRP A 85 19.89 -5.91 16.63
N SER A 86 20.20 -5.14 17.68
CA SER A 86 20.84 -5.66 18.90
C SER A 86 19.97 -5.50 20.15
N SER A 87 18.65 -5.56 20.00
CA SER A 87 17.71 -5.49 21.12
C SER A 87 17.50 -6.85 21.78
N PHE A 88 16.97 -6.85 23.00
CA PHE A 88 16.62 -8.09 23.72
C PHE A 88 15.60 -8.92 22.91
N GLU A 89 14.62 -8.26 22.32
CA GLU A 89 13.58 -8.89 21.49
C GLU A 89 14.17 -9.55 20.24
N ALA A 90 15.24 -8.98 19.66
CA ALA A 90 15.92 -9.58 18.51
C ALA A 90 16.67 -10.86 18.88
N GLU A 91 17.36 -10.88 20.02
CA GLU A 91 18.04 -12.08 20.51
C GLU A 91 17.04 -13.16 20.97
N GLU A 92 15.93 -12.77 21.59
CA GLU A 92 14.84 -13.69 21.95
C GLU A 92 14.20 -14.33 20.72
N TRP A 93 13.83 -13.53 19.72
CA TRP A 93 13.27 -14.03 18.46
C TRP A 93 14.23 -15.01 17.77
N LYS A 94 15.52 -14.69 17.72
CA LYS A 94 16.55 -15.59 17.19
C LYS A 94 16.64 -16.90 17.99
N ARG A 95 16.60 -16.83 19.31
CA ARG A 95 16.65 -18.02 20.20
C ARG A 95 15.44 -18.92 19.98
N GLU A 96 14.25 -18.35 19.86
CA GLU A 96 12.99 -19.09 19.69
C GLU A 96 12.85 -19.70 18.29
N ALA A 97 13.15 -18.93 17.25
CA ALA A 97 13.02 -19.39 15.87
C ALA A 97 14.21 -20.25 15.39
N GLY A 98 15.35 -20.20 16.09
CA GLY A 98 16.51 -21.06 15.84
C GLY A 98 17.34 -20.72 14.60
N PHE A 99 17.14 -19.54 13.99
CA PHE A 99 17.93 -19.09 12.84
C PHE A 99 19.25 -18.44 13.29
N ARG A 100 20.21 -18.31 12.36
CA ARG A 100 21.48 -17.61 12.61
C ARG A 100 21.36 -16.13 12.27
N TRP A 101 21.88 -15.26 13.11
CA TRP A 101 22.03 -13.83 12.80
C TRP A 101 23.50 -13.46 12.78
N GLN A 102 24.01 -13.14 11.59
CA GLN A 102 25.39 -12.74 11.36
C GLN A 102 25.45 -11.21 11.29
N LYS A 103 26.26 -10.60 12.15
CA LYS A 103 26.59 -9.17 12.07
C LYS A 103 27.91 -9.04 11.33
N THR A 104 27.99 -8.12 10.38
CA THR A 104 29.27 -7.84 9.70
C THR A 104 30.31 -7.39 10.72
N THR A 105 31.54 -7.85 10.57
CA THR A 105 32.65 -7.30 11.36
C THR A 105 32.80 -5.81 11.08
N PRO A 106 33.11 -4.99 12.10
CA PRO A 106 33.41 -3.58 11.91
C PRO A 106 34.45 -3.39 10.79
N TYR A 107 34.23 -2.40 9.92
CA TYR A 107 35.12 -2.04 8.81
C TYR A 107 35.20 -3.04 7.63
N VAL A 108 34.38 -4.10 7.61
CA VAL A 108 34.29 -5.06 6.48
C VAL A 108 32.90 -5.00 5.83
N SER A 109 32.58 -3.86 5.21
CA SER A 109 31.30 -3.61 4.52
C SER A 109 30.99 -4.64 3.43
N ALA A 110 32.03 -5.22 2.80
CA ALA A 110 31.89 -6.26 1.79
C ALA A 110 31.03 -7.47 2.25
N GLN A 111 30.95 -7.75 3.56
CA GLN A 111 30.14 -8.84 4.10
C GLN A 111 28.63 -8.61 3.96
N ASN A 112 28.15 -7.35 3.98
CA ASN A 112 26.76 -7.00 3.65
C ASN A 112 26.63 -6.31 2.28
N GLY A 113 27.66 -6.45 1.42
CA GLY A 113 27.73 -5.71 0.17
C GLY A 113 26.57 -5.95 -0.79
N ARG A 114 25.78 -7.02 -0.61
CA ARG A 114 24.57 -7.26 -1.42
C ARG A 114 23.44 -6.29 -1.06
N ALA A 115 23.16 -6.08 0.23
CA ALA A 115 22.18 -5.09 0.65
C ALA A 115 22.62 -3.68 0.23
N GLU A 116 23.90 -3.34 0.43
CA GLU A 116 24.46 -2.05 0.03
C GLU A 116 24.33 -1.78 -1.47
N ARG A 117 24.67 -2.76 -2.32
CA ARG A 117 24.51 -2.65 -3.78
C ARG A 117 23.05 -2.48 -4.16
N MET A 118 22.14 -3.25 -3.55
CA MET A 118 20.72 -3.13 -3.82
C MET A 118 20.17 -1.76 -3.42
N ILE A 119 20.58 -1.24 -2.26
CA ILE A 119 20.22 0.12 -1.80
C ILE A 119 20.67 1.16 -2.82
N ARG A 120 21.90 1.09 -3.32
CA ARG A 120 22.39 2.01 -4.35
C ARG A 120 21.54 1.94 -5.62
N SER A 121 21.22 0.75 -6.10
CA SER A 121 20.34 0.57 -7.27
C SER A 121 18.93 1.11 -7.03
N LEU A 122 18.36 0.91 -5.85
CA LEU A 122 17.05 1.46 -5.46
C LEU A 122 17.09 2.99 -5.46
N GLN A 123 18.12 3.60 -4.86
CA GLN A 123 18.27 5.07 -4.83
C GLN A 123 18.43 5.68 -6.22
N GLU A 124 19.22 5.06 -7.09
CA GLU A 124 19.39 5.50 -8.47
C GLU A 124 18.08 5.44 -9.25
N LYS A 125 17.35 4.33 -9.16
CA LYS A 125 16.04 4.17 -9.81
C LYS A 125 14.99 5.13 -9.26
N MET A 126 14.92 5.28 -7.94
CA MET A 126 14.03 6.24 -7.29
C MET A 126 14.30 7.66 -7.80
N ARG A 127 15.58 8.07 -7.85
CA ARG A 127 15.97 9.39 -8.38
C ARG A 127 15.55 9.55 -9.84
N ALA A 128 15.81 8.54 -10.68
CA ALA A 128 15.45 8.58 -12.08
C ALA A 128 13.93 8.68 -12.28
N MET A 129 13.13 7.90 -11.55
CA MET A 129 11.67 7.91 -11.63
C MET A 129 11.07 9.25 -11.21
N LEU A 130 11.57 9.85 -10.12
CA LEU A 130 11.13 11.19 -9.69
C LEU A 130 11.40 12.24 -10.77
N ILE A 131 12.61 12.24 -11.34
CA ILE A 131 13.02 13.22 -12.36
C ILE A 131 12.27 13.02 -13.67
N GLN A 132 12.13 11.78 -14.14
CA GLN A 132 11.55 11.44 -15.45
C GLN A 132 10.10 11.94 -15.62
N ARG A 133 9.35 12.04 -14.53
CA ARG A 133 7.95 12.51 -14.53
C ARG A 133 7.72 13.76 -13.68
N SER A 134 8.80 14.43 -13.28
CA SER A 134 8.80 15.62 -12.42
C SER A 134 7.91 15.47 -11.18
N VAL A 135 7.90 14.26 -10.61
CA VAL A 135 7.08 13.96 -9.43
C VAL A 135 7.71 14.64 -8.21
N PRO A 136 6.90 15.25 -7.31
CA PRO A 136 7.41 15.85 -6.08
C PRO A 136 8.26 14.87 -5.27
N LYS A 137 9.40 15.35 -4.74
CA LYS A 137 10.34 14.55 -3.94
C LYS A 137 9.69 13.94 -2.70
N GLU A 138 8.62 14.57 -2.21
CA GLU A 138 7.81 14.13 -1.09
C GLU A 138 7.24 12.73 -1.35
N LEU A 139 7.01 12.34 -2.61
CA LEU A 139 6.51 11.01 -2.98
C LEU A 139 7.60 9.93 -3.08
N TRP A 140 8.81 10.19 -2.57
CA TRP A 140 9.89 9.21 -2.52
C TRP A 140 9.50 7.86 -1.90
N PRO A 141 8.65 7.76 -0.83
CA PRO A 141 8.31 6.47 -0.22
C PRO A 141 7.61 5.54 -1.20
N TYR A 142 6.70 6.09 -2.01
CA TYR A 142 5.99 5.35 -3.04
C TYR A 142 6.91 5.03 -4.22
N THR A 143 7.78 5.96 -4.57
CA THR A 143 8.74 5.79 -5.67
C THR A 143 9.73 4.66 -5.38
N ILE A 144 10.29 4.59 -4.17
CA ILE A 144 11.26 3.55 -3.84
C ILE A 144 10.61 2.17 -3.76
N MET A 145 9.35 2.09 -3.31
CA MET A 145 8.55 0.86 -3.38
C MET A 145 8.31 0.43 -4.83
N ALA A 146 7.92 1.36 -5.71
CA ALA A 146 7.75 1.08 -7.13
C ALA A 146 9.06 0.66 -7.81
N ALA A 147 10.19 1.23 -7.42
CA ALA A 147 11.51 0.82 -7.88
C ALA A 147 11.84 -0.62 -7.46
N GLY A 148 11.58 -0.99 -6.19
CA GLY A 148 11.73 -2.37 -5.70
C GLY A 148 10.81 -3.36 -6.42
N HIS A 149 9.54 -3.00 -6.61
CA HIS A 149 8.58 -3.81 -7.36
C HIS A 149 9.04 -4.05 -8.81
N THR A 150 9.51 -2.99 -9.48
CA THR A 150 10.06 -3.09 -10.84
C THR A 150 11.28 -4.01 -10.86
N LEU A 151 12.21 -3.87 -9.91
CA LEU A 151 13.38 -4.73 -9.80
C LEU A 151 13.01 -6.21 -9.64
N ASN A 152 11.99 -6.52 -8.84
CA ASN A 152 11.52 -7.88 -8.65
C ASN A 152 10.88 -8.50 -9.91
N LEU A 153 10.43 -7.67 -10.86
CA LEU A 153 9.76 -8.09 -12.08
C LEU A 153 10.64 -7.98 -13.35
N THR A 154 11.87 -7.48 -13.20
CA THR A 154 12.87 -7.41 -14.27
C THR A 154 13.98 -8.44 -14.05
N PRO A 155 14.56 -9.04 -15.10
CA PRO A 155 15.69 -9.95 -14.95
C PRO A 155 16.83 -9.30 -14.14
N SER A 156 17.24 -9.95 -13.06
CA SER A 156 18.37 -9.48 -12.24
C SER A 156 19.68 -9.84 -12.92
N ALA A 157 20.62 -8.89 -12.96
CA ALA A 157 21.97 -9.14 -13.47
C ALA A 157 22.74 -10.18 -12.65
N GLU A 158 22.41 -10.36 -11.37
CA GLU A 158 23.08 -11.34 -10.48
C GLU A 158 22.60 -12.79 -10.75
N VAL A 159 21.36 -12.96 -11.20
CA VAL A 159 20.71 -14.28 -11.29
C VAL A 159 20.23 -14.65 -12.70
N SER A 160 20.23 -13.69 -13.62
CA SER A 160 19.72 -13.78 -14.99
C SER A 160 18.29 -14.31 -15.10
N ARG A 161 17.50 -14.12 -14.04
CA ARG A 161 16.11 -14.55 -13.87
C ARG A 161 15.31 -13.45 -13.20
N ILE A 162 13.98 -13.56 -13.25
CA ILE A 162 13.07 -12.61 -12.60
C ILE A 162 13.02 -12.94 -11.09
N PRO A 163 13.47 -12.03 -10.20
CA PRO A 163 13.56 -12.32 -8.77
C PRO A 163 12.23 -12.78 -8.13
N TYR A 164 11.11 -12.19 -8.56
CA TYR A 164 9.78 -12.61 -8.11
C TYR A 164 9.50 -14.08 -8.41
N GLU A 165 9.82 -14.55 -9.62
CA GLU A 165 9.57 -15.93 -10.02
C GLU A 165 10.48 -16.91 -9.29
N ASP A 166 11.75 -16.54 -9.10
CA ASP A 166 12.69 -17.37 -8.34
C ASP A 166 12.30 -17.46 -6.85
N PHE A 167 11.82 -16.36 -6.26
CA PHE A 167 11.45 -16.31 -4.84
C PHE A 167 10.13 -17.02 -4.57
N HIS A 168 9.07 -16.69 -5.33
CA HIS A 168 7.73 -17.23 -5.08
C HIS A 168 7.42 -18.53 -5.82
N ARG A 169 8.30 -18.98 -6.74
CA ARG A 169 8.06 -20.14 -7.62
C ARG A 169 6.74 -20.02 -8.42
N LYS A 170 6.38 -18.79 -8.78
CA LYS A 170 5.14 -18.43 -9.49
C LYS A 170 5.47 -17.55 -10.68
N SER A 171 4.69 -17.65 -11.76
CA SER A 171 4.90 -16.78 -12.93
C SER A 171 4.61 -15.31 -12.59
N ALA A 172 5.51 -14.43 -13.01
CA ALA A 172 5.40 -12.99 -12.91
C ALA A 172 4.57 -12.38 -14.05
N HIS A 173 4.17 -13.16 -15.06
CA HIS A 173 3.52 -12.65 -16.28
C HIS A 173 2.31 -11.75 -16.01
N GLY A 174 1.45 -12.12 -15.05
CA GLY A 174 0.30 -11.28 -14.68
C GLY A 174 0.69 -9.95 -14.05
N LEU A 175 1.74 -9.94 -13.22
CA LEU A 175 2.26 -8.74 -12.57
C LEU A 175 3.00 -7.83 -13.57
N VAL A 176 3.79 -8.43 -14.48
CA VAL A 176 4.48 -7.69 -15.55
C VAL A 176 3.47 -6.96 -16.43
N LYS A 177 2.31 -7.56 -16.74
CA LYS A 177 1.23 -6.91 -17.48
C LYS A 177 0.59 -5.72 -16.76
N GLN A 178 0.73 -5.65 -15.44
CA GLN A 178 0.22 -4.54 -14.63
C GLN A 178 1.25 -3.42 -14.48
N LEU A 179 2.49 -3.60 -14.96
CA LEU A 179 3.50 -2.55 -14.88
C LEU A 179 3.05 -1.33 -15.69
N CYS A 180 3.07 -0.18 -15.04
CA CYS A 180 2.84 1.11 -15.65
C CYS A 180 3.99 2.07 -15.31
N VAL A 181 4.19 3.09 -16.15
CA VAL A 181 5.17 4.16 -15.88
C VAL A 181 4.82 4.89 -14.58
N PHE A 182 5.69 4.79 -13.57
CA PHE A 182 5.53 5.52 -12.31
C PHE A 182 5.47 7.03 -12.57
N GLY A 183 4.56 7.72 -11.89
CA GLY A 183 4.38 9.17 -12.02
C GLY A 183 3.57 9.59 -13.24
N CYS A 184 3.05 8.65 -14.03
CA CYS A 184 2.23 9.02 -15.18
C CYS A 184 0.84 9.51 -14.77
N LEU A 185 0.25 10.36 -15.62
CA LEU A 185 -1.14 10.76 -15.51
C LEU A 185 -2.05 9.57 -15.87
N ALA A 186 -3.07 9.34 -15.05
CA ALA A 186 -4.08 8.32 -15.28
C ALA A 186 -5.48 8.87 -14.98
N TRP A 187 -6.49 8.38 -15.69
CA TRP A 187 -7.89 8.62 -15.40
C TRP A 187 -8.46 7.43 -14.64
N ILE A 188 -8.67 7.62 -13.34
CA ILE A 188 -9.21 6.60 -12.44
C ILE A 188 -10.71 6.53 -12.65
N HIS A 189 -11.24 5.38 -13.08
CA HIS A 189 -12.66 5.21 -13.33
C HIS A 189 -13.46 5.18 -12.03
N LEU A 190 -14.54 5.95 -11.96
CA LEU A 190 -15.45 5.98 -10.82
C LEU A 190 -16.46 4.83 -10.93
N PRO A 191 -16.83 4.17 -9.81
CA PRO A 191 -17.93 3.22 -9.81
C PRO A 191 -19.26 3.92 -10.08
N LYS A 192 -20.26 3.17 -10.57
CA LYS A 192 -21.56 3.73 -11.00
C LYS A 192 -22.26 4.58 -9.94
N LYS A 193 -22.16 4.19 -8.68
CA LYS A 193 -22.74 4.91 -7.53
C LYS A 193 -22.16 6.30 -7.31
N ASP A 194 -20.94 6.55 -7.77
CA ASP A 194 -20.23 7.82 -7.59
C ASP A 194 -20.40 8.74 -8.81
N HIS A 195 -21.23 8.34 -9.78
CA HIS A 195 -21.50 9.16 -10.97
C HIS A 195 -22.52 10.25 -10.63
N ALA A 196 -22.17 11.51 -10.88
CA ALA A 196 -23.05 12.66 -10.67
C ALA A 196 -24.11 12.78 -11.78
N GLY A 197 -25.02 11.79 -11.87
CA GLY A 197 -26.10 11.73 -12.85
C GLY A 197 -25.66 11.25 -14.25
N LYS A 198 -26.58 11.33 -15.22
CA LYS A 198 -26.40 10.78 -16.58
C LYS A 198 -25.23 11.40 -17.36
N HIS A 199 -24.89 12.66 -17.07
CA HIS A 199 -23.80 13.39 -17.71
C HIS A 199 -22.63 13.69 -16.76
N GLY A 200 -22.64 13.10 -15.56
CA GLY A 200 -21.58 13.28 -14.59
C GLY A 200 -20.25 12.67 -15.04
N ALA A 201 -19.16 13.17 -14.45
CA ALA A 201 -17.82 12.63 -14.66
C ALA A 201 -17.80 11.12 -14.36
N ARG A 202 -17.13 10.37 -15.24
CA ARG A 202 -16.98 8.90 -15.10
C ARG A 202 -15.58 8.50 -14.62
N ALA A 203 -14.67 9.47 -14.55
CA ALA A 203 -13.32 9.29 -14.09
C ALA A 203 -12.80 10.57 -13.43
N ILE A 204 -11.80 10.42 -12.57
CA ILE A 204 -11.03 11.54 -12.02
C ILE A 204 -9.55 11.42 -12.42
N PRO A 205 -8.83 12.52 -12.59
CA PRO A 205 -7.39 12.45 -12.84
C PRO A 205 -6.67 11.96 -11.58
N GLY A 206 -5.57 11.24 -11.77
CA GLY A 206 -4.68 10.73 -10.73
C GLY A 206 -3.25 10.58 -11.28
N ILE A 207 -2.26 10.69 -10.40
CA ILE A 207 -0.87 10.35 -10.71
C ILE A 207 -0.63 8.92 -10.22
N MET A 208 -0.17 8.04 -11.09
CA MET A 208 0.15 6.67 -10.74
C MET A 208 1.37 6.63 -9.82
N ILE A 209 1.23 6.12 -8.60
CA ILE A 209 2.30 6.10 -7.58
C ILE A 209 2.65 4.69 -7.10
N GLY A 210 2.21 3.64 -7.79
CA GLY A 210 2.72 2.29 -7.57
C GLY A 210 1.64 1.27 -7.22
N TYR A 211 2.05 0.21 -6.55
CA TYR A 211 1.30 -1.03 -6.39
C TYR A 211 1.05 -1.30 -4.91
N ASP A 212 0.02 -2.09 -4.61
CA ASP A 212 -0.33 -2.44 -3.24
C ASP A 212 -0.65 -3.93 -3.16
N ASP A 213 -0.15 -4.61 -2.13
CA ASP A 213 -0.35 -6.06 -1.98
C ASP A 213 -1.75 -6.39 -1.43
N LYS A 214 -2.43 -5.44 -0.78
CA LYS A 214 -3.77 -5.65 -0.21
C LYS A 214 -4.87 -5.47 -1.26
N HIS A 215 -4.62 -4.65 -2.28
CA HIS A 215 -5.58 -4.33 -3.33
C HIS A 215 -5.07 -4.83 -4.68
N LYS A 216 -5.88 -5.63 -5.39
CA LYS A 216 -5.57 -6.07 -6.77
C LYS A 216 -5.70 -4.91 -7.77
N GLY A 217 -4.80 -3.94 -7.71
CA GLY A 217 -4.83 -2.76 -8.56
C GLY A 217 -3.67 -1.80 -8.28
N TRP A 218 -3.85 -0.58 -8.76
CA TRP A 218 -2.85 0.47 -8.70
C TRP A 218 -3.21 1.50 -7.63
N LYS A 219 -2.17 2.16 -7.13
CA LYS A 219 -2.25 3.25 -6.16
C LYS A 219 -2.04 4.57 -6.87
N PHE A 220 -2.91 5.54 -6.60
CA PHE A 220 -2.90 6.84 -7.25
C PHE A 220 -2.84 7.95 -6.22
N PHE A 221 -2.13 9.02 -6.56
CA PHE A 221 -2.17 10.29 -5.86
C PHE A 221 -3.09 11.25 -6.62
N THR A 222 -4.11 11.76 -5.95
CA THR A 222 -5.14 12.64 -6.52
C THR A 222 -5.13 13.97 -5.77
N PRO A 223 -4.18 14.88 -6.08
CA PRO A 223 -4.11 16.17 -5.41
C PRO A 223 -5.40 16.96 -5.63
N GLY A 224 -5.91 17.59 -4.57
CA GLY A 224 -7.19 18.32 -4.59
C GLY A 224 -8.44 17.44 -4.44
N HIS A 225 -8.29 16.11 -4.33
CA HIS A 225 -9.38 15.20 -3.98
C HIS A 225 -9.16 14.60 -2.59
N THR A 226 -10.26 14.35 -1.87
CA THR A 226 -10.25 13.61 -0.60
C THR A 226 -10.85 12.22 -0.82
N PRO A 227 -10.21 11.13 -0.36
CA PRO A 227 -8.81 11.08 0.10
C PRO A 227 -7.83 11.38 -1.05
N SER A 228 -6.64 11.89 -0.70
CA SER A 228 -5.58 12.25 -1.65
C SER A 228 -4.84 11.04 -2.22
N ILE A 229 -5.02 9.87 -1.62
CA ILE A 229 -4.50 8.59 -2.08
C ILE A 229 -5.68 7.66 -2.33
N ARG A 230 -5.70 7.01 -3.49
CA ARG A 230 -6.77 6.11 -3.91
C ARG A 230 -6.21 4.83 -4.50
N TRP A 231 -6.97 3.75 -4.36
CA TRP A 231 -6.68 2.47 -5.00
C TRP A 231 -7.75 2.19 -6.04
N SER A 232 -7.35 1.71 -7.21
CA SER A 232 -8.28 1.27 -8.25
C SER A 232 -7.65 0.21 -9.13
N ASN A 233 -8.45 -0.75 -9.58
CA ASN A 233 -8.09 -1.74 -10.60
C ASN A 233 -8.60 -1.34 -12.00
N SER A 234 -9.19 -0.15 -12.13
CA SER A 234 -9.77 0.35 -13.37
C SER A 234 -9.34 1.80 -13.58
N ALA A 235 -8.42 1.99 -14.52
CA ALA A 235 -7.91 3.28 -14.91
C ALA A 235 -7.42 3.25 -16.36
N THR A 236 -7.43 4.42 -17.00
CA THR A 236 -6.82 4.63 -18.31
C THR A 236 -5.52 5.41 -18.13
N PHE A 237 -4.39 4.83 -18.54
CA PHE A 237 -3.06 5.41 -18.33
C PHE A 237 -2.60 6.24 -19.53
N HIS A 238 -2.08 7.43 -19.27
CA HIS A 238 -1.38 8.26 -20.24
C HIS A 238 0.10 8.28 -19.90
N GLU A 239 0.81 7.20 -20.22
CA GLU A 239 2.19 7.00 -19.77
C GLU A 239 3.20 8.05 -20.28
N ALA A 240 2.88 8.73 -21.38
CA ALA A 240 3.68 9.83 -21.92
C ALA A 240 3.51 11.16 -21.13
N LYS A 241 2.45 11.27 -20.32
CA LYS A 241 2.11 12.44 -19.51
C LYS A 241 2.48 12.21 -18.05
N GLY A 242 2.74 13.27 -17.29
CA GLY A 242 3.15 13.18 -15.90
C GLY A 242 2.60 14.31 -15.02
N TRP A 243 3.40 14.71 -14.03
CA TRP A 243 3.02 15.71 -13.03
C TRP A 243 2.62 17.06 -13.62
N HIS A 244 3.34 17.54 -14.64
CA HIS A 244 3.07 18.84 -15.27
C HIS A 244 1.84 18.85 -16.17
N ASP A 245 1.40 17.68 -16.64
CA ASP A 245 0.18 17.52 -17.45
C ASP A 245 -1.07 17.41 -16.58
N TRP A 246 -0.91 17.44 -15.26
CA TRP A 246 -2.03 17.43 -14.33
C TRP A 246 -3.00 18.56 -14.68
N PRO A 247 -4.30 18.28 -14.85
CA PRO A 247 -5.28 19.33 -15.11
C PRO A 247 -5.24 20.30 -13.94
N SER A 248 -4.66 21.47 -14.15
CA SER A 248 -4.56 22.50 -13.12
C SER A 248 -5.98 22.94 -12.75
N MET A 249 -6.56 22.35 -11.70
CA MET A 249 -7.62 23.01 -10.98
C MET A 249 -7.02 24.30 -10.45
N ARG A 250 -7.50 25.44 -10.94
CA ARG A 250 -7.06 26.77 -10.52
C ARG A 250 -7.30 26.94 -9.01
N SER A 251 -6.28 26.65 -8.22
CA SER A 251 -6.07 27.16 -6.87
C SER A 251 -4.61 26.86 -6.48
N PRO A 252 -3.86 27.80 -5.85
CA PRO A 252 -2.54 27.52 -5.32
C PRO A 252 -2.68 26.48 -4.20
N LEU A 253 -2.45 25.21 -4.53
CA LEU A 253 -2.57 24.12 -3.58
C LEU A 253 -1.49 24.24 -2.51
N GLN A 254 -1.94 24.54 -1.29
CA GLN A 254 -1.20 24.26 -0.08
C GLN A 254 -1.11 22.73 0.04
N PHE A 255 0.10 22.20 -0.11
CA PHE A 255 0.41 20.79 0.17
C PHE A 255 -0.05 20.47 1.61
N ARG A 256 -1.19 19.77 1.76
CA ARG A 256 -1.60 19.17 3.03
C ARG A 256 -1.63 17.66 2.87
N PHE A 257 -0.61 17.01 3.41
CA PHE A 257 -0.54 15.56 3.66
C PHE A 257 -1.29 15.17 4.95
N GLU A 258 -2.37 15.88 5.29
CA GLU A 258 -3.12 15.57 6.50
C GLU A 258 -3.92 14.28 6.29
N SER A 259 -3.61 13.30 7.13
CA SER A 259 -4.31 12.02 7.34
C SER A 259 -4.21 10.99 6.21
N LEU A 260 -2.99 10.46 6.01
CA LEU A 260 -2.79 9.18 5.35
C LEU A 260 -2.83 8.06 6.39
N GLU A 261 -3.73 7.10 6.15
CA GLU A 261 -4.06 5.93 6.98
C GLU A 261 -5.07 6.20 8.10
N ALA A 262 -6.32 6.52 7.72
CA ALA A 262 -7.45 5.93 8.45
C ALA A 262 -7.58 4.50 7.93
N GLU A 263 -7.35 3.52 8.80
CA GLU A 263 -7.66 2.13 8.53
C GLU A 263 -9.10 2.04 8.03
N GLY A 264 -9.26 1.55 6.80
CA GLY A 264 -10.56 1.31 6.20
C GLY A 264 -11.21 0.10 6.87
N THR A 265 -11.78 0.29 8.05
CA THR A 265 -12.84 -0.60 8.53
C THR A 265 -14.08 -0.25 7.70
N ARG A 266 -14.41 -1.08 6.71
CA ARG A 266 -15.79 -1.10 6.21
C ARG A 266 -16.66 -1.57 7.38
N PRO A 267 -17.87 -1.03 7.57
CA PRO A 267 -18.83 -1.67 8.45
C PRO A 267 -19.10 -3.05 7.87
N GLU A 268 -18.84 -4.08 8.68
CA GLU A 268 -19.36 -5.41 8.47
C GLU A 268 -20.89 -5.26 8.42
N THR A 269 -21.48 -5.68 7.31
CA THR A 269 -22.91 -5.97 7.27
C THR A 269 -23.08 -7.24 8.08
N ASP A 270 -23.32 -7.08 9.38
CA ASP A 270 -23.83 -8.18 10.19
C ASP A 270 -25.33 -8.23 9.97
N SER A 271 -25.73 -9.30 9.30
CA SER A 271 -27.09 -9.79 9.30
C SER A 271 -27.41 -10.27 10.69
N ASP A 272 -28.16 -9.48 11.45
CA ASP A 272 -29.00 -9.99 12.53
C ASP A 272 -30.25 -9.12 12.57
N GLU A 273 -31.35 -9.70 12.08
CA GLU A 273 -32.69 -9.25 12.39
C GLU A 273 -32.90 -9.31 13.91
N PRO A 274 -33.62 -8.33 14.47
CA PRO A 274 -34.66 -8.71 15.40
C PRO A 274 -36.02 -8.28 14.84
N GLU A 275 -36.90 -9.27 14.75
CA GLU A 275 -38.35 -9.09 14.61
C GLU A 275 -38.84 -8.04 15.62
N LEU A 276 -39.38 -6.94 15.11
CA LEU A 276 -40.30 -6.10 15.86
C LEU A 276 -41.60 -6.04 15.07
N GLU A 277 -42.57 -6.81 15.56
CA GLU A 277 -43.97 -6.70 15.19
C GLU A 277 -44.41 -5.24 15.35
N VAL A 278 -44.80 -4.62 14.23
CA VAL A 278 -45.57 -3.38 14.24
C VAL A 278 -46.91 -3.71 13.62
N GLU A 279 -47.93 -3.83 14.47
CA GLU A 279 -49.34 -3.88 14.07
C GLU A 279 -49.65 -2.70 13.15
N VAL A 280 -50.01 -3.01 11.91
CA VAL A 280 -50.57 -2.06 10.95
C VAL A 280 -52.04 -1.86 11.29
N VAL A 281 -52.37 -0.80 12.03
CA VAL A 281 -53.76 -0.34 12.12
C VAL A 281 -54.09 0.39 10.81
N MET A 282 -54.70 -0.35 9.89
CA MET A 282 -55.30 0.16 8.67
C MET A 282 -56.49 1.07 9.04
N GLY A 283 -56.42 2.35 8.66
CA GLY A 283 -57.59 3.23 8.66
C GLY A 283 -58.65 2.71 7.69
N PRO A 284 -59.95 2.77 8.04
CA PRO A 284 -60.99 2.19 7.20
C PRO A 284 -61.23 3.02 5.93
N ASN A 285 -61.32 2.29 4.82
CA ASN A 285 -61.73 2.77 3.51
C ASN A 285 -63.23 3.11 3.49
N ALA A 286 -63.59 4.05 2.63
CA ALA A 286 -64.97 4.48 2.39
C ALA A 286 -65.83 3.40 1.73
N GLN A 287 -67.09 3.26 2.17
CA GLN A 287 -68.25 3.10 1.28
C GLN A 287 -69.61 3.20 2.01
N GLU A 288 -70.43 4.09 1.46
CA GLU A 288 -71.88 4.00 1.23
C GLU A 288 -72.96 4.16 2.32
N ALA A 289 -73.97 4.89 1.86
CA ALA A 289 -75.41 4.82 2.14
C ALA A 289 -76.02 5.70 3.26
N GLY A 290 -76.71 6.75 2.79
CA GLY A 290 -78.12 6.94 3.14
C GLY A 290 -78.45 8.05 4.14
N GLY A 291 -79.42 8.90 3.76
CA GLY A 291 -80.31 9.55 4.73
C GLY A 291 -80.20 11.06 4.83
N SER A 292 -80.95 11.75 3.98
CA SER A 292 -81.45 13.11 4.19
C SER A 292 -82.26 13.21 5.50
N LEU A 293 -82.13 14.28 6.30
CA LEU A 293 -83.25 15.15 6.75
C LEU A 293 -82.84 16.21 7.81
N VAL A 294 -83.13 17.48 7.47
CA VAL A 294 -83.69 18.63 8.24
C VAL A 294 -83.18 19.16 9.59
N HIS A 295 -83.16 20.51 9.62
CA HIS A 295 -83.56 21.51 10.66
C HIS A 295 -82.81 21.53 12.00
N MET A 296 -82.11 22.62 12.36
CA MET A 296 -82.53 23.98 12.78
C MET A 296 -82.93 24.10 14.27
N GLU A 297 -82.52 25.25 14.82
CA GLU A 297 -82.82 25.82 16.15
C GLU A 297 -82.00 25.23 17.30
N GLY A 298 -81.36 26.00 18.17
CA GLY A 298 -81.58 27.39 18.56
C GLY A 298 -81.41 27.48 20.08
N ALA A 299 -81.17 28.70 20.58
CA ALA A 299 -81.16 29.12 22.00
C ALA A 299 -79.90 28.70 22.80
N GLN A 300 -79.05 29.65 23.23
CA GLN A 300 -79.20 30.54 24.41
C GLN A 300 -79.04 29.74 25.73
N VAL A 301 -78.42 30.15 26.84
CA VAL A 301 -77.79 31.38 27.37
C VAL A 301 -77.43 31.03 28.84
N LEU A 302 -76.48 31.77 29.45
CA LEU A 302 -76.21 31.95 30.90
C LEU A 302 -75.63 30.77 31.72
N GLU A 303 -74.37 30.90 32.17
CA GLU A 303 -73.94 31.39 33.50
C GLU A 303 -74.11 30.36 34.62
N SER A 304 -72.98 29.84 35.14
CA SER A 304 -72.42 30.22 36.45
C SER A 304 -70.96 29.78 36.54
#